data_AF-A0A5N7B2Q3-F1
#
_entry.id   AF-A0A5N7B2Q3-F1
#
_cell.length_a   1.000
_cell.length_b   1.000
_cell.length_c   1.000
_cell.angle_alpha   90.00
_cell.angle_beta   90.00
_cell.angle_gamma   90.00
#
_symmetry.space_group_name_H-M   'P 1'
#
loop_
_entity.id
_entity.type
_entity.pdbx_description
1 polymer ?
#
loop_
_entity_poly.entity_id
_entity_poly.type
_entity_poly.pdbx_seq_one_letter_code
_entity_poly.pdbx_strand_id
1 'polypeptide(L)'
;MTFRPAEQATPVIKSESVTADDRLHGSAPGKPWGIRPPDRTSESDKLYQMIDQEEDGGGWSAEDMKGEGLGQADEENEEVKEEDDDDDDDYGDSCWGQDAHYDHPWGESSETDMGDGGSGSGHGWTAGEEELSAMERVRDDSGLGHGVALMETNHYDDELRDKVRFLQAQVTDLLYEKNQLAAKVKKLEGKGDNNSNSSRNCFLTRYKWQKLHCSLTLDEWEHLVHANIDVSGGDALADSELYISGDWKDYGVFVDLYGIDPHAAWSVLKNGLTIKLVNAQATILASKNKTCTPNFRELFAHFMKSLQRTGYPTNYRFGYTEDLEILELRSSFLAFRHALKAEVVDTAKTEVMKGKHAVW
;
A
#
# COMPACT_ATOMS: atom_id res chain seq x y z
N MET A 1 50.04 22.29 -33.00
CA MET A 1 48.58 22.28 -33.24
C MET A 1 47.93 22.91 -32.03
N THR A 2 47.45 24.15 -32.19
CA THR A 2 46.87 24.97 -31.12
C THR A 2 45.40 25.18 -31.46
N PHE A 3 44.51 24.58 -30.66
CA PHE A 3 43.06 24.74 -30.82
C PHE A 3 42.58 25.97 -30.05
N ARG A 4 41.94 26.90 -30.75
CA ARG A 4 41.12 27.99 -30.16
C ARG A 4 39.73 27.44 -29.82
N PRO A 5 39.12 27.81 -28.68
CA PRO A 5 37.70 27.61 -28.46
C PRO A 5 36.88 28.72 -29.13
N ALA A 6 35.76 28.35 -29.74
CA ALA A 6 34.76 29.26 -30.26
C ALA A 6 33.76 29.62 -29.16
N GLU A 7 33.56 30.91 -28.92
CA GLU A 7 32.52 31.46 -28.03
C GLU A 7 31.15 31.33 -28.71
N GLN A 8 30.23 30.63 -28.06
CA GLN A 8 28.81 30.63 -28.44
C GLN A 8 28.08 31.76 -27.69
N ALA A 9 27.46 32.65 -28.46
CA ALA A 9 26.64 33.73 -27.95
C ALA A 9 25.22 33.24 -27.62
N THR A 10 24.76 33.49 -26.40
CA THR A 10 23.35 33.32 -25.97
C THR A 10 22.51 34.54 -26.33
N PRO A 11 21.27 34.37 -26.84
CA PRO A 11 20.37 35.48 -27.13
C PRO A 11 19.67 36.00 -25.86
N VAL A 12 19.74 37.32 -25.68
CA VAL A 12 19.05 38.09 -24.65
C VAL A 12 17.59 38.27 -25.05
N ILE A 13 16.66 37.68 -24.31
CA ILE A 13 15.22 37.91 -24.46
C ILE A 13 14.82 39.08 -23.54
N LYS A 14 14.43 40.21 -24.14
CA LYS A 14 13.83 41.35 -23.43
C LYS A 14 12.37 41.02 -23.10
N SER A 15 12.01 41.17 -21.83
CA SER A 15 10.62 41.08 -21.38
C SER A 15 10.02 42.49 -21.36
N GLU A 16 9.01 42.73 -22.20
CA GLU A 16 8.22 43.97 -22.20
C GLU A 16 7.12 43.88 -21.13
N SER A 17 7.12 44.83 -20.20
CA SER A 17 6.13 44.98 -19.15
C SER A 17 4.97 45.85 -19.64
N VAL A 18 3.77 45.27 -19.74
CA VAL A 18 2.53 46.02 -19.97
C VAL A 18 1.94 46.43 -18.62
N THR A 19 2.03 47.72 -18.32
CA THR A 19 1.23 48.41 -17.31
C THR A 19 -0.20 48.59 -17.83
N ALA A 20 -1.17 47.98 -17.16
CA ALA A 20 -2.57 48.38 -17.23
C ALA A 20 -3.07 48.63 -15.81
N ASP A 21 -3.21 49.91 -15.52
CA ASP A 21 -3.94 50.51 -14.43
C ASP A 21 -5.43 50.38 -14.76
N ASP A 22 -6.25 49.74 -13.93
CA ASP A 22 -7.63 50.20 -13.83
C ASP A 22 -8.29 49.89 -12.49
N ARG A 23 -8.92 50.95 -11.99
CA ARG A 23 -9.58 51.12 -10.71
C ARG A 23 -11.01 50.61 -10.81
N LEU A 24 -11.42 49.68 -9.95
CA LEU A 24 -12.81 49.63 -9.49
C LEU A 24 -12.89 49.23 -8.02
N HIS A 25 -13.10 50.25 -7.18
CA HIS A 25 -13.55 50.11 -5.80
C HIS A 25 -15.01 49.64 -5.78
N GLY A 26 -15.25 48.45 -5.23
CA GLY A 26 -16.57 47.97 -4.82
C GLY A 26 -16.54 47.56 -3.36
N SER A 27 -17.23 48.32 -2.51
CA SER A 27 -17.38 48.06 -1.07
C SER A 27 -18.08 46.73 -0.80
N ALA A 28 -17.49 45.88 0.05
CA ALA A 28 -18.12 44.67 0.57
C ALA A 28 -18.64 44.89 2.00
N PRO A 29 -19.93 44.69 2.29
CA PRO A 29 -20.43 44.51 3.65
C PRO A 29 -20.72 43.02 3.86
N GLY A 30 -19.81 42.31 4.51
CA GLY A 30 -19.99 40.90 4.85
C GLY A 30 -19.10 40.51 6.01
N LYS A 31 -19.67 40.42 7.21
CA LYS A 31 -18.99 39.97 8.43
C LYS A 31 -18.33 38.60 8.18
N PRO A 32 -17.03 38.43 8.48
CA PRO A 32 -16.43 37.11 8.41
C PRO A 32 -16.95 36.28 9.58
N TRP A 33 -17.50 35.12 9.25
CA TRP A 33 -17.76 34.07 10.23
C TRP A 33 -16.49 33.81 11.00
N GLY A 34 -16.48 34.17 12.29
CA GLY A 34 -15.42 33.85 13.23
C GLY A 34 -15.42 32.36 13.51
N ILE A 35 -15.07 31.54 12.51
CA ILE A 35 -14.63 30.18 12.75
C ILE A 35 -13.25 30.33 13.36
N ARG A 36 -13.20 30.30 14.69
CA ARG A 36 -11.96 30.13 15.43
C ARG A 36 -11.30 28.86 14.85
N PRO A 37 -10.13 28.94 14.21
CA PRO A 37 -9.46 27.73 13.74
C PRO A 37 -9.31 26.82 14.96
N PRO A 38 -9.70 25.53 14.86
CA PRO A 38 -9.50 24.61 15.97
C PRO A 38 -8.03 24.68 16.37
N ASP A 39 -7.75 24.75 17.68
CA ASP A 39 -6.40 24.60 18.22
C ASP A 39 -5.93 23.20 17.83
N ARG A 40 -5.39 23.08 16.61
CA ARG A 40 -4.71 21.89 16.10
C ARG A 40 -3.39 21.84 16.84
N THR A 41 -3.43 21.41 18.10
CA THR A 41 -2.26 20.83 18.74
C THR A 41 -1.70 19.81 17.75
N SER A 42 -0.47 20.04 17.29
CA SER A 42 0.07 19.21 16.22
C SER A 42 0.08 17.77 16.73
N GLU A 43 -0.18 16.78 15.88
CA GLU A 43 -0.16 15.37 16.30
C GLU A 43 1.17 14.97 16.96
N SER A 44 2.26 15.66 16.61
CA SER A 44 3.55 15.59 17.32
C SER A 44 3.46 15.99 18.78
N ASP A 45 2.78 17.10 19.11
CA ASP A 45 2.65 17.57 20.49
C ASP A 45 1.89 16.55 21.34
N LYS A 46 0.87 15.90 20.74
CA LYS A 46 0.15 14.80 21.39
C LYS A 46 1.03 13.57 21.57
N LEU A 47 1.85 13.21 20.57
CA LEU A 47 2.83 12.13 20.66
C LEU A 47 3.85 12.39 21.78
N TYR A 48 4.40 13.60 21.86
CA TYR A 48 5.33 13.96 22.95
C TYR A 48 4.66 13.87 24.31
N GLN A 49 3.44 14.39 24.43
CA GLN A 49 2.69 14.36 25.67
C GLN A 49 2.36 12.92 26.12
N MET A 50 2.02 12.03 25.19
CA MET A 50 1.78 10.61 25.49
C MET A 50 3.06 9.88 25.90
N ILE A 51 4.18 10.12 25.23
CA ILE A 51 5.48 9.51 25.56
C ILE A 51 5.92 9.94 26.97
N ASP A 52 5.61 11.17 27.38
CA ASP A 52 5.99 11.70 28.69
C ASP A 52 5.03 11.22 29.80
N GLN A 53 3.73 11.10 29.52
CA GLN A 53 2.75 10.57 30.49
C GLN A 53 2.99 9.11 30.87
N GLU A 54 3.46 8.27 29.94
CA GLU A 54 3.79 6.86 30.24
C GLU A 54 5.07 6.68 31.08
N GLU A 55 5.85 7.74 31.32
CA GLU A 55 7.01 7.70 32.20
C GLU A 55 6.62 8.03 33.65
N ASP A 56 5.80 9.07 33.84
CA ASP A 56 5.37 9.52 35.17
C ASP A 56 4.29 8.60 35.78
N GLY A 57 3.51 7.91 34.96
CA GLY A 57 2.53 6.90 35.40
C GLY A 57 3.15 5.56 35.83
N GLY A 58 4.46 5.37 35.64
CA GLY A 58 5.19 4.13 35.86
C GLY A 58 5.62 3.87 37.32
N GLY A 59 5.05 4.58 38.28
CA GLY A 59 5.16 4.25 39.70
C GLY A 59 4.39 2.98 40.05
N TRP A 60 4.74 1.84 39.46
CA TRP A 60 4.33 0.54 39.98
C TRP A 60 5.09 0.34 41.29
N SER A 61 4.40 0.56 42.41
CA SER A 61 4.93 0.27 43.73
C SER A 61 5.42 -1.17 43.74
N ALA A 62 6.66 -1.38 44.19
CA ALA A 62 7.24 -2.72 44.38
C ALA A 62 6.46 -3.57 45.41
N GLU A 63 5.39 -3.01 46.02
CA GLU A 63 4.49 -3.70 46.95
C GLU A 63 3.49 -4.63 46.25
N ASP A 64 3.18 -4.44 44.95
CA ASP A 64 2.19 -5.28 44.24
C ASP A 64 2.75 -6.62 43.72
N MET A 65 4.06 -6.89 43.89
CA MET A 65 4.66 -8.20 43.58
C MET A 65 4.84 -9.10 44.81
N LYS A 66 4.27 -8.74 45.95
CA LYS A 66 4.23 -9.58 47.16
C LYS A 66 2.80 -9.92 47.55
N GLY A 67 2.21 -10.89 46.87
CA GLY A 67 1.03 -11.56 47.42
C GLY A 67 0.20 -12.26 46.39
N GLU A 68 0.55 -13.51 46.09
CA GLU A 68 -0.45 -14.57 46.01
C GLU A 68 0.27 -15.90 46.26
N GLY A 69 0.16 -16.34 47.51
CA GLY A 69 0.60 -17.64 47.95
C GLY A 69 -0.42 -18.70 47.54
N LEU A 70 0.11 -19.82 47.06
CA LEU A 70 -0.30 -21.19 47.40
C LEU A 70 -1.80 -21.36 47.71
N GLY A 71 -2.60 -21.49 46.65
CA GLY A 71 -3.98 -21.97 46.72
C GLY A 71 -4.13 -23.27 45.92
N GLN A 72 -4.12 -24.38 46.66
CA GLN A 72 -4.73 -25.70 46.43
C GLN A 72 -4.98 -26.21 45.00
N ALA A 73 -4.43 -27.40 44.78
CA ALA A 73 -4.84 -28.37 43.79
C ALA A 73 -6.32 -28.75 43.97
N ASP A 74 -7.07 -28.74 42.86
CA ASP A 74 -8.20 -29.64 42.66
C ASP A 74 -8.05 -30.25 41.26
N GLU A 75 -7.91 -31.57 41.27
CA GLU A 75 -7.98 -32.48 40.14
C GLU A 75 -9.42 -32.48 39.62
N GLU A 76 -9.67 -32.00 38.40
CA GLU A 76 -10.81 -32.49 37.62
C GLU A 76 -10.37 -32.77 36.19
N ASN A 77 -10.73 -33.97 35.78
CA ASN A 77 -10.28 -34.77 34.66
C ASN A 77 -11.36 -34.62 33.57
N GLU A 78 -11.09 -33.88 32.50
CA GLU A 78 -11.92 -33.93 31.28
C GLU A 78 -11.10 -34.48 30.12
N GLU A 79 -11.39 -35.75 29.86
CA GLU A 79 -11.01 -36.57 28.72
C GLU A 79 -11.61 -35.96 27.44
N VAL A 80 -10.80 -35.17 26.72
CA VAL A 80 -11.15 -34.69 25.38
C VAL A 80 -10.62 -35.69 24.36
N LYS A 81 -11.57 -36.27 23.62
CA LYS A 81 -11.34 -37.15 22.47
C LYS A 81 -10.50 -36.45 21.41
N GLU A 82 -9.40 -37.10 21.04
CA GLU A 82 -8.71 -36.88 19.77
C GLU A 82 -9.57 -37.50 18.66
N GLU A 83 -10.09 -36.65 17.77
CA GLU A 83 -10.60 -37.07 16.47
C GLU A 83 -9.51 -36.73 15.44
N ASP A 84 -8.83 -37.77 14.98
CA ASP A 84 -7.90 -37.78 13.86
C ASP A 84 -8.71 -37.58 12.56
N ASP A 85 -8.68 -36.37 12.01
CA ASP A 85 -9.11 -36.11 10.64
C ASP A 85 -7.85 -35.87 9.77
N ASP A 86 -7.42 -36.96 9.13
CA ASP A 86 -6.47 -36.99 8.03
C ASP A 86 -7.13 -36.41 6.77
N ASP A 87 -6.91 -35.13 6.47
CA ASP A 87 -7.19 -34.55 5.16
C ASP A 87 -5.87 -34.18 4.45
N ASP A 88 -5.38 -35.16 3.69
CA ASP A 88 -4.32 -35.06 2.69
C ASP A 88 -4.80 -34.25 1.47
N ASP A 89 -4.67 -32.92 1.55
CA ASP A 89 -4.92 -32.02 0.43
C ASP A 89 -3.62 -31.54 -0.22
N ASP A 90 -3.15 -32.39 -1.13
CA ASP A 90 -2.20 -32.15 -2.22
C ASP A 90 -2.60 -30.91 -3.05
N TYR A 91 -2.02 -29.75 -2.71
CA TYR A 91 -2.07 -28.55 -3.55
C TYR A 91 -0.66 -28.10 -3.94
N GLY A 92 -0.27 -28.51 -5.14
CA GLY A 92 -0.03 -27.53 -6.19
C GLY A 92 1.21 -26.66 -6.06
N ASP A 93 2.32 -27.25 -6.49
CA ASP A 93 3.47 -26.58 -7.11
C ASP A 93 3.04 -25.33 -7.90
N SER A 94 3.31 -24.16 -7.31
CA SER A 94 3.11 -22.86 -7.95
C SER A 94 4.46 -22.17 -8.07
N CYS A 95 4.97 -22.17 -9.31
CA CYS A 95 6.12 -21.43 -9.79
C CYS A 95 6.11 -19.98 -9.28
N TRP A 96 6.97 -19.67 -8.32
CA TRP A 96 7.42 -18.30 -8.11
C TRP A 96 8.50 -17.99 -9.13
N GLY A 97 8.10 -17.26 -10.17
CA GLY A 97 9.01 -16.61 -11.08
C GLY A 97 9.97 -15.70 -10.33
N GLN A 98 11.25 -15.96 -10.52
CA GLN A 98 12.36 -15.05 -10.27
C GLN A 98 12.18 -13.80 -11.16
N ASP A 99 12.39 -12.60 -10.59
CA ASP A 99 13.09 -11.47 -11.24
C ASP A 99 12.89 -10.16 -10.45
N ALA A 100 13.86 -9.85 -9.59
CA ALA A 100 14.43 -8.51 -9.40
C ALA A 100 15.60 -8.62 -8.40
N HIS A 101 16.80 -8.83 -8.95
CA HIS A 101 18.06 -8.79 -8.25
C HIS A 101 18.30 -7.35 -7.72
N TYR A 102 17.96 -7.10 -6.45
CA TYR A 102 18.37 -5.89 -5.74
C TYR A 102 19.69 -6.19 -5.03
N ASP A 103 20.79 -5.63 -5.54
CA ASP A 103 22.11 -5.72 -4.91
C ASP A 103 22.10 -4.94 -3.59
N HIS A 104 21.89 -5.63 -2.48
CA HIS A 104 22.31 -5.16 -1.16
C HIS A 104 23.83 -5.31 -1.03
N PRO A 105 24.59 -4.29 -0.61
CA PRO A 105 26.03 -4.40 -0.44
C PRO A 105 26.35 -5.07 0.90
N TRP A 106 26.02 -6.35 1.04
CA TRP A 106 26.52 -7.20 2.13
C TRP A 106 26.58 -8.66 1.68
N GLY A 107 27.78 -9.13 1.30
CA GLY A 107 28.10 -10.57 1.23
C GLY A 107 28.43 -11.11 -0.17
N GLU A 108 29.66 -11.57 -0.33
CA GLU A 108 30.26 -12.08 -1.56
C GLU A 108 29.78 -13.50 -1.95
N SER A 109 29.79 -13.76 -3.26
CA SER A 109 30.12 -15.02 -3.97
C SER A 109 29.20 -16.25 -3.85
N SER A 110 28.58 -16.63 -4.98
CA SER A 110 29.10 -17.69 -5.87
C SER A 110 28.27 -17.80 -7.14
N GLU A 111 28.96 -17.78 -8.28
CA GLU A 111 28.42 -17.98 -9.63
C GLU A 111 28.05 -19.45 -9.84
N THR A 112 26.86 -19.72 -10.37
CA THR A 112 26.60 -20.92 -11.17
C THR A 112 25.72 -20.57 -12.37
N ASP A 113 26.43 -20.50 -13.49
CA ASP A 113 26.01 -20.69 -14.88
C ASP A 113 25.20 -22.00 -15.05
N MET A 114 24.08 -21.94 -15.80
CA MET A 114 23.32 -22.99 -16.53
C MET A 114 21.99 -22.33 -16.95
N GLY A 115 21.44 -22.43 -18.16
CA GLY A 115 21.78 -23.15 -19.37
C GLY A 115 20.62 -22.91 -20.36
N ASP A 116 21.00 -22.63 -21.61
CA ASP A 116 20.17 -22.43 -22.80
C ASP A 116 19.25 -23.63 -23.10
N GLY A 117 18.05 -23.37 -23.63
CA GLY A 117 17.06 -24.42 -23.89
C GLY A 117 15.80 -23.96 -24.62
N GLY A 118 15.94 -23.58 -25.90
CA GLY A 118 14.81 -23.36 -26.80
C GLY A 118 14.15 -24.65 -27.32
N SER A 119 12.88 -24.54 -27.72
CA SER A 119 12.11 -25.33 -28.73
C SER A 119 10.61 -24.95 -28.58
N GLY A 120 9.77 -24.67 -29.57
CA GLY A 120 9.76 -25.04 -30.99
C GLY A 120 8.75 -26.17 -31.23
N SER A 121 7.50 -25.85 -31.64
CA SER A 121 6.49 -26.68 -32.36
C SER A 121 5.10 -26.03 -32.21
N GLY A 122 4.27 -25.68 -33.20
CA GLY A 122 4.22 -26.04 -34.61
C GLY A 122 3.23 -27.16 -34.85
N HIS A 123 1.95 -26.89 -35.14
CA HIS A 123 1.05 -27.78 -35.92
C HIS A 123 -0.08 -26.99 -36.59
N GLY A 124 -0.04 -26.94 -37.92
CA GLY A 124 -1.20 -26.69 -38.76
C GLY A 124 -1.89 -28.02 -39.11
N TRP A 125 -3.19 -27.96 -39.36
CA TRP A 125 -3.94 -29.05 -39.99
C TRP A 125 -4.69 -28.54 -41.22
N THR A 126 -4.50 -29.33 -42.27
CA THR A 126 -4.91 -29.17 -43.66
C THR A 126 -6.31 -29.74 -43.94
N ALA A 127 -6.80 -29.36 -45.12
CA ALA A 127 -8.02 -29.79 -45.81
C ALA A 127 -8.26 -31.31 -45.90
N GLY A 128 -9.52 -31.66 -46.09
CA GLY A 128 -9.99 -32.95 -46.59
C GLY A 128 -11.21 -32.74 -47.50
N GLU A 129 -11.01 -33.01 -48.78
CA GLU A 129 -11.99 -33.04 -49.88
C GLU A 129 -12.71 -34.41 -49.96
N GLU A 130 -13.56 -34.55 -50.98
CA GLU A 130 -14.05 -35.80 -51.60
C GLU A 130 -15.27 -36.48 -50.94
N GLU A 131 -16.22 -37.12 -51.62
CA GLU A 131 -16.62 -37.23 -53.03
C GLU A 131 -17.98 -37.98 -53.06
N LEU A 132 -18.76 -37.74 -54.12
CA LEU A 132 -19.64 -38.69 -54.84
C LEU A 132 -20.68 -39.54 -54.07
N SER A 133 -21.96 -39.35 -54.42
CA SER A 133 -22.69 -40.45 -55.07
C SER A 133 -23.86 -39.94 -55.91
N ALA A 134 -23.73 -40.13 -57.22
CA ALA A 134 -24.80 -40.00 -58.20
C ALA A 134 -25.65 -41.28 -58.19
N MET A 135 -26.96 -41.13 -58.03
CA MET A 135 -27.95 -42.15 -58.40
C MET A 135 -29.25 -41.41 -58.71
N GLU A 136 -29.51 -41.12 -59.98
CA GLU A 136 -30.21 -41.98 -60.93
C GLU A 136 -31.73 -42.06 -60.66
N ARG A 137 -32.47 -41.32 -61.53
CA ARG A 137 -33.80 -41.57 -62.10
C ARG A 137 -34.92 -42.05 -61.18
N VAL A 138 -36.06 -41.35 -61.22
CA VAL A 138 -37.23 -41.68 -62.06
C VAL A 138 -38.24 -40.53 -61.93
N ARG A 139 -38.79 -40.11 -63.08
CA ARG A 139 -39.90 -39.16 -63.18
C ARG A 139 -41.17 -39.85 -62.69
N ASP A 140 -41.86 -39.24 -61.75
CA ASP A 140 -43.31 -39.40 -61.60
C ASP A 140 -43.96 -38.01 -61.58
N ASP A 141 -44.80 -37.81 -62.59
CA ASP A 141 -45.46 -36.57 -62.97
C ASP A 141 -46.81 -36.51 -62.22
N SER A 142 -46.79 -36.12 -60.95
CA SER A 142 -48.00 -35.94 -60.14
C SER A 142 -47.77 -34.98 -58.95
N GLY A 143 -47.37 -33.74 -59.24
CA GLY A 143 -46.91 -32.81 -58.19
C GLY A 143 -47.38 -31.37 -58.35
N LEU A 144 -48.70 -31.11 -58.40
CA LEU A 144 -49.24 -29.73 -58.40
C LEU A 144 -50.08 -29.37 -57.17
N GLY A 145 -50.19 -30.26 -56.18
CA GLY A 145 -50.91 -30.00 -54.91
C GLY A 145 -50.02 -29.72 -53.69
N HIS A 146 -48.72 -30.04 -53.75
CA HIS A 146 -47.83 -29.99 -52.58
C HIS A 146 -47.08 -28.65 -52.39
N GLY A 147 -47.07 -27.78 -53.41
CA GLY A 147 -46.31 -26.53 -53.39
C GLY A 147 -46.89 -25.43 -52.49
N VAL A 148 -48.21 -25.44 -52.23
CA VAL A 148 -48.87 -24.42 -51.39
C VAL A 148 -48.65 -24.71 -49.89
N ALA A 149 -48.66 -25.98 -49.48
CA ALA A 149 -48.36 -26.36 -48.10
C ALA A 149 -46.91 -26.05 -47.70
N LEU A 150 -45.95 -26.14 -48.64
CA LEU A 150 -44.54 -25.80 -48.39
C LEU A 150 -44.32 -24.29 -48.19
N MET A 151 -45.16 -23.44 -48.78
CA MET A 151 -45.02 -21.99 -48.67
C MET A 151 -45.44 -21.49 -47.28
N GLU A 152 -46.48 -22.09 -46.70
CA GLU A 152 -46.93 -21.77 -45.33
C GLU A 152 -45.94 -22.25 -44.26
N THR A 153 -45.33 -23.43 -44.45
CA THR A 153 -44.31 -23.93 -43.52
C THR A 153 -43.04 -23.09 -43.55
N ASN A 154 -42.59 -22.65 -44.74
CA ASN A 154 -41.41 -21.79 -44.87
C ASN A 154 -41.60 -20.43 -44.17
N HIS A 155 -42.82 -19.87 -44.20
CA HIS A 155 -43.12 -18.61 -43.52
C HIS A 155 -42.99 -18.75 -41.99
N TYR A 156 -43.48 -19.85 -41.42
CA TYR A 156 -43.37 -20.12 -39.99
C TYR A 156 -41.92 -20.37 -39.57
N ASP A 157 -41.14 -21.07 -40.39
CA ASP A 157 -39.72 -21.30 -40.15
C ASP A 157 -38.90 -20.01 -40.18
N ASP A 158 -39.21 -19.09 -41.09
CA ASP A 158 -38.58 -17.77 -41.14
C ASP A 158 -38.95 -16.93 -39.91
N GLU A 159 -40.22 -16.96 -39.48
CA GLU A 159 -40.67 -16.28 -38.26
C GLU A 159 -39.95 -16.82 -37.01
N LEU A 160 -39.79 -18.14 -36.91
CA LEU A 160 -39.03 -18.79 -35.85
C LEU A 160 -37.55 -18.38 -35.89
N ARG A 161 -36.94 -18.35 -37.08
CA ARG A 161 -35.53 -17.95 -37.26
C ARG A 161 -35.30 -16.51 -36.82
N ASP A 162 -36.24 -15.62 -37.10
CA ASP A 162 -36.17 -14.22 -36.67
C ASP A 162 -36.35 -14.08 -35.15
N LYS A 163 -37.27 -14.85 -34.55
CA LYS A 163 -37.41 -14.90 -33.08
C LYS A 163 -36.15 -15.43 -32.40
N VAL A 164 -35.51 -16.46 -32.94
CA VAL A 164 -34.25 -17.00 -32.40
C VAL A 164 -33.14 -15.96 -32.47
N ARG A 165 -32.98 -15.27 -33.61
CA ARG A 165 -31.99 -14.19 -33.74
C ARG A 165 -32.23 -13.04 -32.76
N PHE A 166 -33.48 -12.64 -32.59
CA PHE A 166 -33.86 -11.58 -31.65
C PHE A 166 -33.57 -11.97 -30.19
N LEU A 167 -33.87 -13.21 -29.79
CA LEU A 167 -33.56 -13.70 -28.44
C LEU A 167 -32.05 -13.83 -28.21
N GLN A 168 -31.28 -14.27 -29.20
CA GLN A 168 -29.82 -14.33 -29.10
C GLN A 168 -29.20 -12.96 -28.85
N ALA A 169 -29.66 -11.92 -29.55
CA ALA A 169 -29.21 -10.54 -29.34
C ALA A 169 -29.52 -10.03 -27.92
N GLN A 170 -30.71 -10.35 -27.38
CA GLN A 170 -31.05 -10.00 -26.00
C GLN A 170 -30.17 -10.71 -24.97
N VAL A 171 -29.85 -11.99 -25.19
CA VAL A 171 -28.96 -12.74 -24.28
C VAL A 171 -27.55 -12.14 -24.27
N THR A 172 -27.03 -11.73 -25.43
CA THR A 172 -25.72 -11.07 -25.49
C THR A 172 -25.69 -9.72 -24.79
N ASP A 173 -26.74 -8.91 -24.96
CA ASP A 173 -26.85 -7.61 -24.27
C ASP A 173 -26.96 -7.78 -22.75
N LEU A 174 -27.76 -8.74 -22.27
CA LEU A 174 -27.88 -9.04 -20.85
C LEU A 174 -26.57 -9.57 -20.24
N LEU A 175 -25.82 -10.40 -20.96
CA LEU A 175 -24.51 -10.86 -20.51
C LEU A 175 -23.52 -9.70 -20.38
N TYR A 176 -23.55 -8.76 -21.32
CA TYR A 176 -22.73 -7.56 -21.26
C TYR A 176 -23.08 -6.67 -20.07
N GLU A 177 -24.38 -6.43 -19.82
CA GLU A 177 -24.84 -5.69 -18.65
C GLU A 177 -24.49 -6.39 -17.34
N LYS A 178 -24.68 -7.72 -17.25
CA LYS A 178 -24.29 -8.54 -16.09
C LYS A 178 -22.80 -8.38 -15.79
N ASN A 179 -21.94 -8.44 -16.81
CA ASN A 179 -20.49 -8.29 -16.63
C ASN A 179 -20.12 -6.87 -16.16
N GLN A 180 -20.76 -5.83 -16.69
CA GLN A 180 -20.59 -4.47 -16.19
C GLN A 180 -21.05 -4.32 -14.74
N LEU A 181 -22.18 -4.93 -14.39
CA LEU A 181 -22.71 -4.86 -13.04
C LEU A 181 -21.82 -5.63 -12.07
N ALA A 182 -21.31 -6.80 -12.44
CA ALA A 182 -20.34 -7.56 -11.65
C ALA A 182 -19.06 -6.77 -11.40
N ALA A 183 -18.53 -6.06 -12.42
CA ALA A 183 -17.38 -5.18 -12.24
C ALA A 183 -17.67 -3.99 -11.30
N LYS A 184 -18.88 -3.42 -11.37
CA LYS A 184 -19.33 -2.36 -10.45
C LYS A 184 -19.54 -2.87 -9.03
N VAL A 185 -20.13 -4.05 -8.87
CA VAL A 185 -20.31 -4.72 -7.57
C VAL A 185 -18.95 -5.03 -6.97
N LYS A 186 -18.01 -5.62 -7.70
CA LYS A 186 -16.63 -5.82 -7.23
C LYS A 186 -15.95 -4.52 -6.80
N LYS A 187 -16.17 -3.42 -7.54
CA LYS A 187 -15.67 -2.09 -7.18
C LYS A 187 -16.34 -1.49 -5.93
N LEU A 188 -17.61 -1.82 -5.67
CA LEU A 188 -18.37 -1.35 -4.51
C LEU A 188 -18.17 -2.22 -3.27
N GLU A 189 -18.02 -3.54 -3.43
CA GLU A 189 -17.65 -4.47 -2.37
C GLU A 189 -16.23 -4.19 -1.89
N GLY A 190 -15.30 -3.86 -2.79
CA GLY A 190 -13.99 -3.31 -2.42
C GLY A 190 -14.03 -1.92 -1.76
N LYS A 191 -15.21 -1.33 -1.55
CA LYS A 191 -15.39 -0.01 -0.90
C LYS A 191 -16.00 -0.12 0.51
N GLY A 192 -16.44 -1.31 0.93
CA GLY A 192 -17.08 -1.54 2.23
C GLY A 192 -16.11 -1.40 3.41
N ASP A 193 -14.91 -1.96 3.31
CA ASP A 193 -13.97 -2.07 4.45
C ASP A 193 -12.55 -1.55 4.17
N ASN A 194 -12.26 -1.08 2.94
CA ASN A 194 -10.90 -0.74 2.47
C ASN A 194 -10.43 0.70 2.73
N ASN A 195 -11.14 1.46 3.56
CA ASN A 195 -10.80 2.87 3.79
C ASN A 195 -9.48 3.03 4.57
N SER A 196 -9.14 2.06 5.44
CA SER A 196 -7.83 1.98 6.11
C SER A 196 -6.72 1.81 5.08
N ASN A 197 -6.81 0.77 4.22
CA ASN A 197 -5.76 0.45 3.25
C ASN A 197 -5.54 1.58 2.25
N SER A 198 -6.61 2.25 1.80
CA SER A 198 -6.49 3.43 0.91
C SER A 198 -5.71 4.58 1.57
N SER A 199 -5.95 4.86 2.85
CA SER A 199 -5.22 5.89 3.59
C SER A 199 -3.76 5.53 3.85
N ARG A 200 -3.48 4.25 4.16
CA ARG A 200 -2.13 3.70 4.34
C ARG A 200 -1.33 3.73 3.03
N ASN A 201 -1.93 3.28 1.93
CA ASN A 201 -1.34 3.38 0.60
C ASN A 201 -1.00 4.84 0.24
N CYS A 202 -1.90 5.79 0.53
CA CYS A 202 -1.58 7.21 0.32
C CYS A 202 -0.39 7.69 1.19
N PHE A 203 -0.27 7.22 2.43
CA PHE A 203 0.88 7.54 3.29
C PHE A 203 2.19 7.07 2.67
N LEU A 204 2.27 5.79 2.27
CA LEU A 204 3.43 5.19 1.65
C LEU A 204 3.77 5.83 0.30
N THR A 205 2.78 6.01 -0.58
CA THR A 205 2.97 6.67 -1.88
C THR A 205 3.48 8.10 -1.71
N ARG A 206 2.92 8.86 -0.76
CA ARG A 206 3.36 10.23 -0.50
C ARG A 206 4.81 10.26 -0.02
N TYR A 207 5.20 9.35 0.86
CA TYR A 207 6.58 9.23 1.32
C TYR A 207 7.52 8.94 0.14
N LYS A 208 7.24 7.88 -0.61
CA LYS A 208 8.02 7.46 -1.79
C LYS A 208 8.22 8.59 -2.78
N TRP A 209 7.15 9.31 -3.12
CA TRP A 209 7.22 10.42 -4.06
C TRP A 209 7.97 11.65 -3.51
N GLN A 210 7.62 12.10 -2.30
CA GLN A 210 8.12 13.38 -1.77
C GLN A 210 9.52 13.29 -1.17
N LYS A 211 9.89 12.13 -0.62
CA LYS A 211 11.11 11.98 0.18
C LYS A 211 12.16 11.12 -0.52
N LEU A 212 11.74 10.09 -1.25
CA LEU A 212 12.67 9.25 -2.02
C LEU A 212 12.83 9.71 -3.47
N HIS A 213 11.99 10.65 -3.94
CA HIS A 213 12.01 11.15 -5.32
C HIS A 213 11.87 10.05 -6.38
N CYS A 214 11.18 8.96 -6.04
CA CYS A 214 10.91 7.86 -6.95
C CYS A 214 9.75 8.19 -7.89
N SER A 215 9.79 7.64 -9.11
CA SER A 215 8.64 7.64 -10.02
C SER A 215 7.52 6.77 -9.47
N LEU A 216 6.28 7.24 -9.64
CA LEU A 216 5.08 6.50 -9.24
C LEU A 216 4.49 5.71 -10.41
N THR A 217 3.92 4.54 -10.12
CA THR A 217 3.07 3.78 -11.05
C THR A 217 1.70 4.45 -11.21
N LEU A 218 0.91 3.99 -12.19
CA LEU A 218 -0.44 4.50 -12.40
C LEU A 218 -1.34 4.23 -11.18
N ASP A 219 -1.23 3.05 -10.59
CA ASP A 219 -2.01 2.64 -9.42
C ASP A 219 -1.61 3.47 -8.18
N GLU A 220 -0.31 3.73 -7.99
CA GLU A 220 0.18 4.62 -6.94
C GLU A 220 -0.35 6.06 -7.12
N TRP A 221 -0.44 6.55 -8.36
CA TRP A 221 -1.06 7.84 -8.64
C TRP A 221 -2.55 7.87 -8.26
N GLU A 222 -3.28 6.79 -8.51
CA GLU A 222 -4.69 6.67 -8.13
C GLU A 222 -4.89 6.81 -6.61
N HIS A 223 -3.97 6.25 -5.80
CA HIS A 223 -3.98 6.42 -4.35
C HIS A 223 -3.90 7.90 -3.92
N LEU A 224 -3.08 8.72 -4.60
CA LEU A 224 -2.94 10.14 -4.28
C LEU A 224 -4.15 10.97 -4.73
N VAL A 225 -4.72 10.66 -5.89
CA VAL A 225 -5.84 11.43 -6.48
C VAL A 225 -7.12 11.28 -5.66
N HIS A 226 -7.37 10.08 -5.12
CA HIS A 226 -8.57 9.81 -4.34
C HIS A 226 -8.44 10.10 -2.85
N ALA A 227 -7.22 10.31 -2.34
CA ALA A 227 -6.98 10.69 -0.97
C ALA A 227 -7.30 12.17 -0.71
N ASN A 228 -8.58 12.48 -0.51
CA ASN A 228 -9.03 13.77 0.00
C ASN A 228 -8.87 13.89 1.54
N ILE A 229 -8.07 13.02 2.15
CA ILE A 229 -8.06 12.77 3.59
C ILE A 229 -6.75 13.24 4.19
N ASP A 230 -6.83 13.83 5.38
CA ASP A 230 -5.69 14.09 6.25
C ASP A 230 -5.03 12.73 6.54
N VAL A 231 -3.89 12.48 5.93
CA VAL A 231 -3.25 11.16 5.97
C VAL A 231 -2.76 10.95 7.40
N SER A 232 -3.29 9.93 8.06
CA SER A 232 -2.84 9.49 9.38
C SER A 232 -1.32 9.29 9.38
N GLY A 233 -0.65 9.60 10.48
CA GLY A 233 0.79 9.38 10.64
C GLY A 233 1.21 7.92 10.42
N GLY A 234 2.49 7.63 10.55
CA GLY A 234 3.04 6.28 10.44
C GLY A 234 2.31 5.28 11.36
N ASP A 235 2.07 4.09 10.84
CA ASP A 235 1.48 2.95 11.54
C ASP A 235 2.14 1.69 10.99
N ALA A 236 3.19 1.24 11.67
CA ALA A 236 4.04 0.15 11.22
C ALA A 236 3.25 -1.17 11.05
N LEU A 237 2.29 -1.44 11.93
CA LEU A 237 1.52 -2.68 11.86
C LEU A 237 0.52 -2.64 10.71
N ALA A 238 -0.26 -1.56 10.59
CA ALA A 238 -1.21 -1.40 9.50
C ALA A 238 -0.50 -1.30 8.13
N ASP A 239 0.65 -0.64 8.06
CA ASP A 239 1.45 -0.59 6.83
C ASP A 239 2.03 -1.96 6.49
N SER A 240 2.47 -2.75 7.47
CA SER A 240 3.05 -4.08 7.21
C SER A 240 2.04 -5.03 6.58
N GLU A 241 0.76 -4.90 6.95
CA GLU A 241 -0.32 -5.70 6.39
C GLU A 241 -0.44 -5.54 4.88
N LEU A 242 -0.18 -4.34 4.34
CA LEU A 242 -0.20 -4.09 2.89
C LEU A 242 0.87 -4.89 2.14
N TYR A 243 2.00 -5.18 2.79
CA TYR A 243 3.06 -5.99 2.19
C TYR A 243 2.75 -7.48 2.31
N ILE A 244 2.16 -7.89 3.44
CA ILE A 244 1.74 -9.27 3.69
C ILE A 244 0.61 -9.66 2.73
N SER A 245 -0.36 -8.77 2.49
CA SER A 245 -1.47 -8.99 1.54
C SER A 245 -1.04 -8.92 0.07
N GLY A 246 0.17 -8.40 -0.21
CA GLY A 246 0.66 -8.18 -1.56
C GLY A 246 0.11 -6.92 -2.25
N ASP A 247 -0.64 -6.08 -1.53
CA ASP A 247 -1.13 -4.77 -2.00
C ASP A 247 0.02 -3.79 -2.24
N TRP A 248 1.16 -3.98 -1.58
CA TRP A 248 2.37 -3.21 -1.74
C TRP A 248 3.61 -4.11 -1.83
N LYS A 249 4.56 -3.76 -2.72
CA LYS A 249 5.73 -4.62 -3.02
C LYS A 249 7.09 -3.97 -2.80
N ASP A 250 7.12 -2.65 -2.58
CA ASP A 250 8.37 -1.89 -2.44
C ASP A 250 8.88 -1.94 -0.99
N TYR A 251 9.46 -3.09 -0.61
CA TYR A 251 9.95 -3.36 0.75
C TYR A 251 10.93 -2.31 1.26
N GLY A 252 11.71 -1.69 0.38
CA GLY A 252 12.67 -0.66 0.73
C GLY A 252 12.02 0.55 1.39
N VAL A 253 10.80 0.92 0.95
CA VAL A 253 10.03 2.02 1.56
C VAL A 253 9.69 1.71 3.02
N PHE A 254 9.25 0.48 3.32
CA PHE A 254 8.90 0.08 4.68
C PHE A 254 10.13 0.06 5.59
N VAL A 255 11.22 -0.53 5.12
CA VAL A 255 12.48 -0.62 5.87
C VAL A 255 13.06 0.76 6.15
N ASP A 256 12.98 1.69 5.20
CA ASP A 256 13.48 3.06 5.40
C ASP A 256 12.62 3.85 6.42
N LEU A 257 11.30 3.64 6.43
CA LEU A 257 10.39 4.28 7.37
C LEU A 257 10.50 3.71 8.80
N TYR A 258 10.59 2.39 8.91
CA TYR A 258 10.38 1.68 10.18
C TYR A 258 11.60 0.92 10.70
N GLY A 259 12.64 0.72 9.87
CA GLY A 259 13.88 0.03 10.24
C GLY A 259 13.72 -1.47 10.50
N ILE A 260 12.64 -2.09 10.02
CA ILE A 260 12.32 -3.51 10.19
C ILE A 260 11.75 -4.10 8.90
N ASP A 261 11.86 -5.41 8.76
CA ASP A 261 11.18 -6.17 7.72
C ASP A 261 9.66 -6.18 7.98
N PRO A 262 8.80 -5.92 6.96
CA PRO A 262 7.36 -5.88 7.16
C PRO A 262 6.75 -7.23 7.58
N HIS A 263 7.28 -8.36 7.08
CA HIS A 263 6.79 -9.69 7.48
C HIS A 263 7.14 -10.00 8.94
N ALA A 264 8.21 -9.40 9.46
CA ALA A 264 8.59 -9.52 10.86
C ALA A 264 7.81 -8.59 11.79
N ALA A 265 7.20 -7.50 11.29
CA ALA A 265 6.69 -6.38 12.09
C ALA A 265 5.76 -6.81 13.23
N TRP A 266 4.76 -7.65 12.94
CA TRP A 266 3.83 -8.19 13.93
C TRP A 266 4.48 -9.03 15.02
N SER A 267 5.54 -9.77 14.67
CA SER A 267 6.24 -10.67 15.60
C SER A 267 7.21 -9.92 16.52
N VAL A 268 7.83 -8.84 16.02
CA VAL A 268 8.91 -8.12 16.70
C VAL A 268 8.43 -6.88 17.44
N LEU A 269 7.41 -6.18 16.93
CA LEU A 269 6.86 -4.98 17.55
C LEU A 269 5.74 -5.34 18.53
N LYS A 270 6.13 -5.88 19.70
CA LYS A 270 5.17 -6.22 20.78
C LYS A 270 5.05 -5.14 21.84
N ASN A 271 6.10 -4.33 22.01
CA ASN A 271 6.12 -3.27 23.01
C ASN A 271 5.42 -2.01 22.47
N GLY A 272 4.33 -1.58 23.13
CA GLY A 272 3.53 -0.43 22.70
C GLY A 272 4.30 0.88 22.59
N LEU A 273 5.31 1.12 23.44
CA LEU A 273 6.15 2.31 23.35
C LEU A 273 7.12 2.25 22.17
N THR A 274 7.68 1.07 21.89
CA THR A 274 8.50 0.84 20.70
C THR A 274 7.68 1.10 19.44
N ILE A 275 6.45 0.57 19.35
CA ILE A 275 5.53 0.84 18.25
C ILE A 275 5.31 2.36 18.09
N LYS A 276 4.97 3.05 19.18
CA LYS A 276 4.74 4.51 19.14
C LYS A 276 5.95 5.29 18.64
N LEU A 277 7.16 4.92 19.06
CA LEU A 277 8.40 5.59 18.61
C LEU A 277 8.69 5.35 17.13
N VAL A 278 8.55 4.10 16.67
CA VAL A 278 8.72 3.71 15.27
C VAL A 278 7.67 4.40 14.38
N ASN A 279 6.42 4.50 14.84
CA ASN A 279 5.35 5.23 14.17
C ASN A 279 5.63 6.75 14.14
N ALA A 280 6.14 7.32 15.24
CA ALA A 280 6.52 8.73 15.31
C ALA A 280 7.66 9.06 14.32
N GLN A 281 8.67 8.19 14.21
CA GLN A 281 9.75 8.29 13.22
C GLN A 281 9.18 8.39 11.81
N ALA A 282 8.39 7.41 11.39
CA ALA A 282 7.81 7.37 10.05
C ALA A 282 6.94 8.61 9.78
N THR A 283 6.17 9.06 10.77
CA THR A 283 5.38 10.30 10.69
C THR A 283 6.25 11.52 10.43
N ILE A 284 7.39 11.64 11.11
CA ILE A 284 8.33 12.75 10.94
C ILE A 284 8.97 12.70 9.55
N LEU A 285 9.43 11.52 9.13
CA LEU A 285 10.04 11.32 7.82
C LEU A 285 9.09 11.68 6.68
N ALA A 286 7.82 11.25 6.76
CA ALA A 286 6.78 11.52 5.77
C ALA A 286 6.20 12.93 5.82
N SER A 287 6.40 13.69 6.90
CA SER A 287 5.83 15.02 7.01
C SER A 287 6.52 16.03 6.07
N LYS A 288 5.72 16.84 5.38
CA LYS A 288 6.21 17.98 4.58
C LYS A 288 6.71 19.14 5.44
N ASN A 289 6.12 19.29 6.63
CA ASN A 289 6.33 20.46 7.50
C ASN A 289 7.28 20.16 8.66
N LYS A 290 7.87 18.97 8.71
CA LYS A 290 8.87 18.62 9.71
C LYS A 290 10.20 18.38 9.05
N THR A 291 11.23 18.90 9.68
CA THR A 291 12.62 18.60 9.36
C THR A 291 13.29 17.97 10.57
N CYS A 292 14.22 17.07 10.32
CA CYS A 292 15.06 16.45 11.32
C CYS A 292 16.53 16.55 10.87
N THR A 293 17.42 16.46 11.84
CA THR A 293 18.87 16.44 11.62
C THR A 293 19.32 15.06 11.08
N PRO A 294 20.53 14.95 10.52
CA PRO A 294 21.15 13.64 10.24
C PRO A 294 21.34 12.79 11.50
N ASN A 295 21.75 13.41 12.62
CA ASN A 295 21.98 12.74 13.90
C ASN A 295 20.72 12.04 14.43
N PHE A 296 19.54 12.64 14.25
CA PHE A 296 18.26 12.01 14.57
C PHE A 296 18.06 10.67 13.84
N ARG A 297 18.41 10.60 12.54
CA ARG A 297 18.32 9.37 11.74
C ARG A 297 19.34 8.33 12.18
N GLU A 298 20.57 8.76 12.49
CA GLU A 298 21.62 7.88 13.00
C GLU A 298 21.23 7.25 14.35
N LEU A 299 20.66 8.04 15.25
CA LEU A 299 20.17 7.55 16.54
C LEU A 299 19.00 6.58 16.40
N PHE A 300 18.08 6.82 15.45
CA PHE A 300 17.03 5.86 15.13
C PHE A 300 17.61 4.53 14.63
N ALA A 301 18.53 4.59 13.66
CA ALA A 301 19.18 3.39 13.13
C ALA A 301 19.96 2.63 14.22
N HIS A 302 20.66 3.33 15.10
CA HIS A 302 21.36 2.74 16.24
C HIS A 302 20.40 2.05 17.22
N PHE A 303 19.25 2.67 17.50
CA PHE A 303 18.19 2.07 18.30
C PHE A 303 17.64 0.79 17.65
N MET A 304 17.25 0.83 16.38
CA MET A 304 16.70 -0.34 15.68
C MET A 304 17.70 -1.49 15.60
N LYS A 305 18.98 -1.20 15.36
CA LYS A 305 20.07 -2.19 15.37
C LYS A 305 20.25 -2.83 16.75
N SER A 306 20.19 -2.03 17.82
CA SER A 306 20.27 -2.55 19.20
C SER A 306 19.07 -3.43 19.53
N LEU A 307 17.88 -3.04 19.07
CA LEU A 307 16.64 -3.76 19.31
C LEU A 307 16.64 -5.12 18.57
N GLN A 308 17.12 -5.13 17.33
CA GLN A 308 17.29 -6.35 16.54
C GLN A 308 18.31 -7.30 17.18
N ARG A 309 19.48 -6.79 17.59
CA ARG A 309 20.56 -7.61 18.19
C ARG A 309 20.10 -8.35 19.46
N THR A 310 19.28 -7.69 20.26
CA THR A 310 18.75 -8.25 21.53
C THR A 310 17.52 -9.14 21.34
N GLY A 311 17.05 -9.35 20.11
CA GLY A 311 15.89 -10.21 19.84
C GLY A 311 14.54 -9.59 20.23
N TYR A 312 14.42 -8.26 20.18
CA TYR A 312 13.17 -7.53 20.42
C TYR A 312 12.49 -7.84 21.78
N PRO A 313 13.23 -7.71 22.90
CA PRO A 313 12.68 -7.94 24.23
C PRO A 313 11.46 -7.04 24.50
N THR A 314 10.42 -7.55 25.15
CA THR A 314 9.24 -6.74 25.50
C THR A 314 9.48 -5.81 26.69
N ASN A 315 10.39 -6.19 27.59
CA ASN A 315 10.57 -5.55 28.89
C ASN A 315 11.92 -4.85 29.06
N TYR A 316 12.60 -4.48 27.96
CA TYR A 316 13.93 -3.87 28.04
C TYR A 316 13.97 -2.53 28.78
N ARG A 317 12.84 -1.89 29.08
CA ARG A 317 12.83 -0.64 29.88
C ARG A 317 12.92 -0.88 31.39
N PHE A 318 12.53 -2.05 31.87
CA PHE A 318 12.32 -2.30 33.31
C PHE A 318 13.23 -3.40 33.86
N GLY A 319 13.44 -3.36 35.17
CA GLY A 319 14.24 -4.35 35.88
C GLY A 319 15.74 -4.04 35.87
N TYR A 320 16.40 -4.47 36.94
CA TYR A 320 17.86 -4.48 37.00
C TYR A 320 18.36 -5.59 36.08
N THR A 321 19.33 -5.25 35.23
CA THR A 321 20.04 -6.23 34.40
C THR A 321 21.49 -5.80 34.28
N GLU A 322 22.39 -6.78 34.33
CA GLU A 322 23.81 -6.61 34.05
C GLU A 322 24.13 -6.95 32.58
N ASP A 323 23.13 -7.36 31.81
CA ASP A 323 23.26 -7.65 30.38
C ASP A 323 23.62 -6.36 29.62
N LEU A 324 24.86 -6.33 29.12
CA LEU A 324 25.42 -5.18 28.39
C LEU A 324 24.60 -4.85 27.14
N GLU A 325 24.01 -5.83 26.47
CA GLU A 325 23.23 -5.60 25.25
C GLU A 325 21.90 -4.92 25.57
N ILE A 326 21.25 -5.31 26.67
CA ILE A 326 20.02 -4.66 27.14
C ILE A 326 20.32 -3.25 27.66
N LEU A 327 21.46 -3.04 28.32
CA LEU A 327 21.88 -1.70 28.74
C LEU A 327 22.15 -0.78 27.54
N GLU A 328 22.77 -1.30 26.48
CA GLU A 328 22.99 -0.56 25.23
C GLU A 328 21.66 -0.24 24.52
N LEU A 329 20.73 -1.20 24.46
CA LEU A 329 19.37 -0.97 23.95
C LEU A 329 18.64 0.13 24.73
N ARG A 330 18.73 0.13 26.06
CA ARG A 330 18.16 1.21 26.90
C ARG A 330 18.78 2.56 26.57
N SER A 331 20.11 2.59 26.43
CA SER A 331 20.83 3.82 26.11
C SER A 331 20.44 4.37 24.74
N SER A 332 20.39 3.52 23.71
CA SER A 332 20.02 3.91 22.35
C SER A 332 18.56 4.37 22.25
N PHE A 333 17.64 3.69 22.96
CA PHE A 333 16.25 4.12 23.12
C PHE A 333 16.14 5.53 23.72
N LEU A 334 16.84 5.79 24.84
CA LEU A 334 16.80 7.09 25.51
C LEU A 334 17.40 8.21 24.64
N ALA A 335 18.51 7.91 23.96
CA ALA A 335 19.17 8.84 23.05
C ALA A 335 18.25 9.21 21.86
N PHE A 336 17.63 8.21 21.22
CA PHE A 336 16.68 8.45 20.14
C PHE A 336 15.47 9.26 20.61
N ARG A 337 14.90 8.92 21.78
CA ARG A 337 13.78 9.67 22.38
C ARG A 337 14.16 11.13 22.66
N HIS A 338 15.36 11.39 23.16
CA HIS A 338 15.84 12.75 23.38
C HIS A 338 15.97 13.51 22.06
N ALA A 339 16.53 12.88 21.03
CA ALA A 339 16.64 13.47 19.69
C ALA A 339 15.27 13.78 19.08
N LEU A 340 14.27 12.90 19.27
CA LEU A 340 12.89 13.15 18.85
C LEU A 340 12.36 14.48 19.39
N LYS A 341 12.66 14.83 20.64
CA LYS A 341 12.23 16.09 21.26
C LYS A 341 13.08 17.28 20.84
N ALA A 342 14.39 17.10 20.72
CA ALA A 342 15.34 18.20 20.56
C ALA A 342 15.62 18.56 19.09
N GLU A 343 15.51 17.61 18.17
CA GLU A 343 16.05 17.73 16.80
C GLU A 343 14.96 17.80 15.72
N VAL A 344 13.69 17.62 16.09
CA VAL A 344 12.55 17.71 15.17
C VAL A 344 11.95 19.11 15.21
N VAL A 345 12.01 19.82 14.08
CA VAL A 345 11.51 21.19 13.95
C VAL A 345 10.27 21.22 13.06
N ASP A 346 9.20 21.85 13.55
CA ASP A 346 7.99 22.11 12.78
C ASP A 346 8.13 23.46 12.05
N THR A 347 8.38 23.40 10.73
CA THR A 347 8.59 24.59 9.90
C THR A 347 7.34 25.45 9.81
N ALA A 348 6.13 24.85 9.83
CA ALA A 348 4.88 25.60 9.76
C ALA A 348 4.67 26.48 11.00
N LYS A 349 5.10 26.02 12.18
CA LYS A 349 5.06 26.84 13.42
C LYS A 349 6.05 28.00 13.36
N THR A 350 7.23 27.80 12.76
CA THR A 350 8.27 28.85 12.71
C THR A 350 7.90 30.03 11.81
N GLU A 351 7.16 29.81 10.71
CA GLU A 351 6.72 30.87 9.81
C GLU A 351 5.68 31.79 10.47
N VAL A 352 4.74 31.22 11.24
CA VAL A 352 3.71 31.99 11.96
C VAL A 352 4.34 32.91 13.01
N MET A 353 5.41 32.49 13.69
CA MET A 353 6.10 33.34 14.67
C MET A 353 6.86 34.49 14.00
N LYS A 354 7.51 34.26 12.84
CA LYS A 354 8.22 35.32 12.11
C LYS A 354 7.28 36.39 11.55
N GLY A 355 6.09 36.01 11.08
CA GLY A 355 5.09 36.95 10.55
C GLY A 355 4.52 37.91 11.59
N LYS A 356 4.45 37.51 12.88
CA LYS A 356 3.94 38.38 13.95
C LYS A 356 4.92 39.48 14.39
N HIS A 357 6.22 39.32 14.11
CA HIS A 357 7.23 40.32 14.48
C HIS A 357 7.51 41.36 13.39
N ALA A 358 7.02 41.15 12.16
CA ALA A 358 7.25 42.05 11.02
C ALA A 358 6.20 43.15 10.85
N VAL A 359 5.28 43.31 11.80
CA VAL A 359 4.30 44.42 11.82
C VAL A 359 4.73 45.42 12.88
N TRP A 360 5.69 46.29 12.53
CA TRP A 360 6.04 47.50 13.27
C TRP A 360 6.25 48.66 12.31
#